data_AF-A0A4Z0BDZ1-F1
#
_entry.id   AF-A0A4Z0BDZ1-F1
#
_cell.length_a   1.000
_cell.length_b   1.000
_cell.length_c   1.000
_cell.angle_alpha   90.00
_cell.angle_beta   90.00
_cell.angle_gamma   90.00
#
_symmetry.space_group_name_H-M   'P 1'
#
loop_
_entity.id
_entity.type
_entity.pdbx_description
1 polymer ?
#
loop_
_entity_poly.entity_id
_entity_poly.type
_entity_poly.pdbx_seq_one_letter_code
_entity_poly.pdbx_strand_id
1 'polypeptide(L)'
;MLAPGENGRPSTVPAPGPTLEEQKNRERAIRDRVLLLTDPLISRHRDEVEAERPTALTAEQYKQLQGYRQDLRDWPESEYFPAIEYRPEQPAWLAQLIQ
;
A
#
# COMPACT_ATOMS: atom_id res chain seq x y z
N MET A 1 22.34 27.74 10.22
CA MET A 1 22.79 28.74 11.20
C MET A 1 22.13 28.41 12.53
N LEU A 2 22.91 28.15 13.59
CA LEU A 2 22.42 27.81 14.93
C LEU A 2 22.68 29.01 15.85
N ALA A 3 21.66 29.47 16.57
CA ALA A 3 21.78 30.48 17.63
C ALA A 3 21.71 29.79 19.01
N PRO A 4 22.57 30.15 19.98
CA PRO A 4 22.58 29.51 21.29
C PRO A 4 21.50 30.09 22.22
N GLY A 5 20.73 29.21 22.85
CA GLY A 5 19.80 29.54 23.95
C GLY A 5 20.46 29.32 25.32
N GLU A 6 20.06 30.14 26.28
CA GLU A 6 20.81 30.45 27.52
C GLU A 6 20.70 29.40 28.64
N ASN A 7 19.87 28.35 28.48
CA ASN A 7 19.44 27.52 29.61
C ASN A 7 19.68 26.01 29.47
N GLY A 8 20.75 25.60 28.76
CA GLY A 8 21.46 24.33 28.98
C GLY A 8 20.70 23.00 28.89
N ARG A 9 19.42 23.00 28.49
CA ARG A 9 18.64 21.79 28.21
C ARG A 9 18.27 21.82 26.74
N PRO A 10 18.83 20.92 25.90
CA PRO A 10 18.28 20.69 24.58
C PRO A 10 16.85 20.18 24.79
N SER A 11 15.87 21.07 24.65
CA SER A 11 14.50 20.65 24.50
C SER A 11 14.43 19.98 23.14
N THR A 12 14.36 18.65 23.15
CA THR A 12 13.98 17.87 21.99
C THR A 12 12.58 18.32 21.61
N VAL A 13 12.47 19.32 20.74
CA VAL A 13 11.23 19.51 20.00
C VAL A 13 10.96 18.16 19.35
N PRO A 14 9.84 17.47 19.68
CA PRO A 14 9.50 16.28 18.94
C PRO A 14 9.46 16.70 17.48
N ALA A 15 10.17 15.95 16.62
CA ALA A 15 10.16 16.21 15.20
C ALA A 15 8.70 16.43 14.77
N PRO A 16 8.38 17.47 13.97
CA PRO A 16 7.04 17.63 13.46
C PRO A 16 6.62 16.29 12.84
N GLY A 17 5.47 15.78 13.24
CA GLY A 17 4.93 14.56 12.66
C GLY A 17 4.91 14.66 11.13
N PRO A 18 4.93 13.53 10.41
CA PRO A 18 4.97 13.53 8.96
C PRO A 18 3.86 14.41 8.40
N THR A 19 4.26 15.36 7.55
CA THR A 19 3.35 16.26 6.86
C THR A 19 2.33 15.49 6.03
N LEU A 20 1.21 16.13 5.69
CA LEU A 20 0.18 15.51 4.85
C LEU A 20 0.78 15.04 3.50
N GLU A 21 1.71 15.78 2.92
CA GLU A 21 2.41 15.38 1.69
C GLU A 21 3.29 14.14 1.88
N GLU A 22 3.98 14.01 3.01
CA GLU A 22 4.77 12.81 3.32
C GLU A 22 3.88 11.57 3.51
N GLN A 23 2.73 11.74 4.17
CA GLN A 23 1.74 10.67 4.32
C GLN A 23 1.20 10.25 2.94
N LYS A 24 0.81 11.21 2.10
CA LYS A 24 0.38 10.97 0.72
C LYS A 24 1.46 10.25 -0.10
N ASN A 25 2.72 10.65 0.01
CA ASN A 25 3.82 9.99 -0.67
C ASN A 25 4.04 8.55 -0.19
N ARG A 26 3.97 8.32 1.13
CA ARG A 26 4.08 6.99 1.71
C ARG A 26 2.97 6.07 1.20
N GLU A 27 1.72 6.52 1.23
CA GLU A 27 0.58 5.70 0.77
C GLU A 27 0.63 5.42 -0.73
N ARG A 28 1.05 6.39 -1.56
CA ARG A 28 1.32 6.14 -2.99
C ARG A 28 2.40 5.09 -3.19
N ALA A 29 3.51 5.19 -2.47
CA ALA A 29 4.59 4.21 -2.55
C ALA A 29 4.13 2.80 -2.12
N ILE A 30 3.26 2.72 -1.11
CA ILE A 30 2.67 1.45 -0.68
C ILE A 30 1.76 0.88 -1.76
N ARG A 31 0.87 1.70 -2.36
CA ARG A 31 0.05 1.30 -3.50
C ARG A 31 0.91 0.74 -4.62
N ASP A 32 1.94 1.47 -5.04
CA ASP A 32 2.83 1.04 -6.14
C ASP A 32 3.55 -0.28 -5.80
N ARG A 33 4.04 -0.43 -4.57
CA ARG A 33 4.65 -1.68 -4.09
C ARG A 33 3.67 -2.85 -4.15
N VAL A 34 2.44 -2.67 -3.65
CA VAL A 34 1.41 -3.71 -3.69
C VAL A 34 1.06 -4.07 -5.13
N LEU A 35 0.88 -3.08 -6.01
CA LEU A 35 0.61 -3.33 -7.42
C LEU A 35 1.74 -4.12 -8.08
N LEU A 36 3.00 -3.78 -7.81
CA LEU A 36 4.17 -4.50 -8.35
C LEU A 36 4.25 -5.94 -7.84
N LEU A 37 4.03 -6.18 -6.54
CA LEU A 37 4.08 -7.52 -5.94
C LEU A 37 2.95 -8.43 -6.45
N THR A 38 1.80 -7.84 -6.76
CA THR A 38 0.60 -8.56 -7.20
C THR A 38 0.52 -8.76 -8.72
N ASP A 39 1.32 -8.02 -9.48
CA ASP A 39 1.36 -8.11 -10.94
C ASP A 39 1.71 -9.51 -11.48
N PRO A 40 2.82 -10.15 -11.04
CA PRO A 40 3.16 -11.49 -11.51
C PRO A 40 2.18 -12.57 -11.05
N LEU A 41 1.51 -12.37 -9.90
CA LEU A 41 0.47 -13.29 -9.41
C LEU A 41 -0.74 -13.30 -10.34
N ILE A 42 -1.17 -12.13 -10.83
CA ILE A 42 -2.28 -12.00 -11.77
C ILE A 42 -1.89 -12.56 -13.13
N SER A 43 -0.71 -12.21 -13.65
CA SER A 43 -0.23 -12.75 -14.93
C SER A 43 -0.16 -14.27 -14.88
N ARG A 44 0.45 -14.84 -13.82
CA ARG A 44 0.56 -16.28 -13.65
C ARG A 44 -0.81 -16.96 -13.54
N HIS A 45 -1.72 -16.41 -12.74
CA HIS A 45 -3.07 -16.98 -12.63
C HIS A 45 -3.77 -16.99 -13.99
N ARG A 46 -3.63 -15.91 -14.76
CA ARG A 46 -4.20 -15.82 -16.11
C ARG A 46 -3.58 -16.86 -17.05
N ASP A 47 -2.26 -16.99 -17.09
CA ASP A 47 -1.57 -18.03 -17.87
C ASP A 47 -2.02 -19.45 -17.46
N GLU A 48 -2.16 -19.71 -16.16
CA GLU A 48 -2.64 -21.01 -15.64
C GLU A 48 -4.09 -21.30 -16.08
N VAL A 49 -4.97 -20.29 -16.06
CA VAL A 49 -6.34 -20.40 -16.55
C VAL A 49 -6.37 -20.63 -18.06
N GLU A 50 -5.60 -19.86 -18.85
CA GLU A 50 -5.51 -20.01 -20.30
C GLU A 50 -4.92 -21.35 -20.73
N ALA A 51 -3.99 -21.90 -19.92
CA ALA A 51 -3.39 -23.22 -20.13
C ALA A 51 -4.22 -24.39 -19.54
N GLU A 52 -5.43 -24.13 -19.01
CA GLU A 52 -6.29 -25.11 -18.34
C GLU A 52 -5.56 -25.91 -17.24
N ARG A 53 -4.62 -25.26 -16.55
CA ARG A 53 -3.80 -25.82 -15.49
C ARG A 53 -4.42 -25.56 -14.12
N PRO A 54 -4.08 -26.37 -13.11
CA PRO A 54 -4.42 -26.06 -11.73
C PRO A 54 -3.84 -24.69 -11.34
N THR A 55 -4.71 -23.76 -10.93
CA THR A 55 -4.32 -22.41 -10.56
C THR A 55 -3.74 -22.35 -9.17
N ALA A 56 -2.69 -21.55 -8.97
CA ALA A 56 -2.12 -21.29 -7.65
C ALA A 56 -3.07 -20.45 -6.76
N LEU A 57 -3.89 -19.60 -7.39
CA LEU A 57 -4.92 -18.81 -6.73
C LEU A 57 -6.30 -19.37 -7.09
N THR A 58 -7.22 -19.38 -6.13
CA THR A 58 -8.63 -19.69 -6.41
C THR A 58 -9.29 -18.55 -7.19
N ALA A 59 -10.37 -18.84 -7.93
CA ALA A 59 -11.12 -17.82 -8.66
C ALA A 59 -11.65 -16.70 -7.74
N GLU A 60 -11.98 -17.03 -6.48
CA GLU A 60 -12.43 -16.06 -5.48
C GLU A 60 -11.27 -15.15 -5.01
N GLN A 61 -10.10 -15.72 -4.70
CA GLN A 61 -8.89 -14.94 -4.38
C GLN A 61 -8.50 -14.02 -5.53
N TYR A 62 -8.56 -14.51 -6.78
CA TYR A 62 -8.26 -13.71 -7.96
C TYR A 62 -9.23 -12.52 -8.13
N LYS A 63 -10.53 -12.74 -7.93
CA LYS A 63 -11.53 -11.65 -7.93
C LYS A 63 -11.29 -10.64 -6.81
N GLN A 64 -11.01 -11.11 -5.59
CA GLN A 64 -10.68 -10.25 -4.46
C GLN A 64 -9.42 -9.41 -4.75
N LEU A 65 -8.39 -10.03 -5.35
CA LEU A 65 -7.15 -9.34 -5.70
C LEU A 65 -7.38 -8.24 -6.73
N GLN A 66 -8.16 -8.53 -7.78
CA GLN A 66 -8.50 -7.53 -8.79
C GLN A 66 -9.30 -6.37 -8.19
N GLY A 67 -10.32 -6.65 -7.37
CA GLY A 67 -11.08 -5.62 -6.66
C GLY A 67 -10.19 -4.76 -5.78
N TYR A 68 -9.38 -5.40 -4.93
CA TYR A 68 -8.42 -4.71 -4.07
C TYR A 68 -7.42 -3.84 -4.83
N ARG A 69 -6.86 -4.32 -5.96
CA ARG A 69 -5.97 -3.53 -6.82
C ARG A 69 -6.69 -2.32 -7.43
N GLN A 70 -7.95 -2.49 -7.82
CA GLN A 70 -8.77 -1.40 -8.38
C GLN A 70 -9.07 -0.36 -7.30
N ASP A 71 -9.58 -0.77 -6.14
CA ASP A 71 -9.85 0.12 -5.01
C ASP A 71 -8.59 0.89 -4.59
N LEU A 72 -7.42 0.23 -4.58
CA LEU A 72 -6.13 0.89 -4.29
C LEU A 72 -5.73 1.94 -5.34
N ARG A 73 -6.15 1.77 -6.59
CA ARG A 73 -5.89 2.73 -7.67
C ARG A 73 -6.84 3.92 -7.61
N ASP A 74 -8.10 3.69 -7.27
CA ASP A 74 -9.12 4.74 -7.10
C ASP A 74 -8.92 5.53 -5.79
N TRP A 75 -8.37 4.90 -4.74
CA TRP A 75 -8.16 5.53 -3.44
C TRP A 75 -7.35 6.85 -3.45
N PRO A 76 -6.21 7.00 -4.15
CA PRO A 76 -5.49 8.28 -4.24
C PRO A 76 -6.27 9.39 -4.94
N GLU A 77 -7.32 9.07 -5.71
CA GLU A 77 -8.24 10.04 -6.33
C GLU A 77 -9.41 10.40 -5.40
N SER A 78 -9.58 9.65 -4.30
CA SER A 78 -10.60 9.89 -3.29
C SER A 78 -10.27 11.09 -2.39
N GLU A 79 -11.31 11.81 -1.95
CA GLU A 79 -11.20 12.89 -0.96
C GLU A 79 -10.67 12.42 0.39
N TYR A 80 -10.83 11.12 0.69
CA TYR A 80 -10.39 10.51 1.94
C TYR A 80 -8.89 10.18 1.96
N PHE A 81 -8.15 10.45 0.88
CA PHE A 81 -6.71 10.19 0.83
C PHE A 81 -5.90 11.24 1.63
N PRO A 82 -4.97 10.83 2.54
CA PRO A 82 -4.36 9.52 2.75
C PRO A 82 -4.85 8.77 4.01
N ALA A 83 -6.10 8.97 4.44
CA ALA A 83 -6.61 8.40 5.69
C ALA A 83 -6.65 6.87 5.62
N ILE A 84 -5.90 6.22 6.52
CA ILE A 84 -5.75 4.76 6.57
C ILE A 84 -7.10 4.06 6.80
N GLU A 85 -8.06 4.72 7.45
CA GLU A 85 -9.42 4.21 7.68
C GLU A 85 -10.17 3.91 6.37
N TYR A 86 -9.85 4.64 5.30
CA TYR A 86 -10.44 4.48 3.97
C TYR A 86 -9.52 3.69 3.03
N ARG A 87 -8.35 3.28 3.52
CA ARG A 87 -7.44 2.47 2.73
C ARG A 87 -8.06 1.09 2.52
N PRO A 88 -8.07 0.57 1.29
CA PRO A 88 -8.49 -0.79 1.02
C PRO A 88 -7.75 -1.77 1.92
N GLU A 89 -8.48 -2.69 2.55
CA GLU A 89 -7.89 -3.69 3.45
C GLU A 89 -7.19 -4.77 2.63
N GLN A 90 -5.93 -5.02 2.96
CA GLN A 90 -5.18 -6.07 2.32
C GLN A 90 -5.70 -7.44 2.77
N PRO A 91 -6.08 -8.35 1.85
CA PRO A 91 -6.51 -9.69 2.23
C PRO A 91 -5.39 -10.43 2.98
N ALA A 92 -5.72 -11.12 4.06
CA ALA A 92 -4.74 -11.84 4.88
C ALA A 92 -3.94 -12.88 4.07
N TRP A 93 -4.61 -13.60 3.16
CA TRP A 93 -3.97 -14.56 2.26
C TRP A 93 -2.96 -13.88 1.32
N LEU A 94 -3.21 -12.62 0.92
CA LEU A 94 -2.31 -11.88 0.06
C LEU A 94 -1.03 -11.49 0.80
N ALA A 95 -1.17 -11.05 2.06
CA ALA A 95 -0.04 -10.73 2.92
C ALA A 95 0.89 -11.93 3.14
N GLN A 96 0.35 -13.15 3.13
CA GLN A 96 1.14 -14.38 3.19
C GLN A 96 1.89 -14.68 1.89
N LEU A 97 1.41 -14.21 0.73
CA LEU A 97 2.02 -14.45 -0.57
C LEU A 97 3.09 -13.43 -0.95
N ILE A 98 3.02 -12.21 -0.43
CA ILE A 98 3.91 -11.10 -0.80
C ILE A 98 4.96 -10.75 0.28
N GLN A 99 5.32 -11.71 1.14
CA GLN A 99 6.30 -11.56 2.22
C GLN A 99 7.66 -11.05 1.76
#